data_AF-A0A2A7ANX9-F1
#
_entry.id   AF-A0A2A7ANX9-F1
#
_cell.length_a   1.000
_cell.length_b   1.000
_cell.length_c   1.000
_cell.angle_alpha   90.00
_cell.angle_beta   90.00
_cell.angle_gamma   90.00
#
_symmetry.space_group_name_H-M   'P 1'
#
loop_
_entity.id
_entity.type
_entity.pdbx_description
1 polymer ?
#
loop_
_entity_poly.entity_id
_entity_poly.type
_entity_poly.pdbx_seq_one_letter_code
_entity_poly.pdbx_strand_id
1 'polypeptide(L)'
;MSLFKKKPQMPAQGREQVETDFEHHTIIHHLLFAYPDDYTSCGAYPDYSSPEYFSDVLAKAEEAIKSLDLDETTTEGFTEMVKLKAYQSMLSSLVETRQSHHRTALNLRSDLLLQIDNLKSSEAMIQHELDAVEAAIARLKA
;
A
#
# COMPACT_ATOMS: atom_id res chain seq x y z
N MET A 1 -9.62 -34.21 -21.72
CA MET A 1 -8.94 -33.06 -21.11
C MET A 1 -9.28 -33.05 -19.63
N SER A 2 -8.31 -33.33 -18.76
CA SER A 2 -8.58 -33.55 -17.34
C SER A 2 -8.66 -32.23 -16.57
N LEU A 3 -9.85 -31.93 -16.04
CA LEU A 3 -10.20 -30.81 -15.15
C LEU A 3 -9.67 -31.05 -13.71
N PHE A 4 -8.40 -31.44 -13.57
CA PHE A 4 -7.80 -31.51 -12.23
C PHE A 4 -7.53 -30.09 -11.73
N LYS A 5 -8.46 -29.61 -10.90
CA LYS A 5 -8.28 -28.50 -9.97
C LYS A 5 -6.88 -28.56 -9.38
N LYS A 6 -6.01 -27.60 -9.72
CA LYS A 6 -4.77 -27.36 -8.98
C LYS A 6 -5.19 -27.25 -7.51
N LYS A 7 -4.63 -28.11 -6.65
CA LYS A 7 -4.79 -27.95 -5.20
C LYS A 7 -4.39 -26.51 -4.86
N PRO A 8 -5.18 -25.78 -4.04
CA PRO A 8 -4.79 -24.46 -3.58
C PRO A 8 -3.44 -24.59 -2.90
N GLN A 9 -2.42 -24.04 -3.54
CA GLN A 9 -1.06 -24.11 -3.04
C GLN A 9 -0.99 -23.06 -1.93
N MET A 10 -0.88 -23.51 -0.68
CA MET A 10 -0.72 -22.59 0.43
C MET A 10 0.52 -21.72 0.17
N PRO A 11 0.41 -20.40 0.34
CA PRO A 11 1.56 -19.51 0.19
C PRO A 11 2.64 -19.92 1.21
N ALA A 12 3.90 -19.75 0.81
CA ALA A 12 5.02 -19.94 1.71
C ALA A 12 4.85 -19.02 2.95
N GLN A 13 5.23 -19.54 4.11
CA GLN A 13 5.11 -18.87 5.40
C GLN A 13 5.71 -17.44 5.32
N GLY A 14 4.90 -16.42 5.60
CA GLY A 14 5.30 -15.01 5.54
C GLY A 14 5.01 -14.26 4.23
N ARG A 15 4.18 -14.80 3.32
CA ARG A 15 3.68 -14.03 2.16
C ARG A 15 2.17 -13.84 2.21
N GLU A 16 1.73 -12.60 1.97
CA GLU A 16 0.33 -12.23 1.81
C GLU A 16 -0.34 -13.11 0.75
N GLN A 17 -1.50 -13.67 1.10
CA GLN A 17 -2.35 -14.34 0.12
C GLN A 17 -3.30 -13.29 -0.44
N VAL A 18 -3.20 -13.01 -1.74
CA VAL A 18 -4.15 -12.15 -2.44
C VAL A 18 -5.16 -13.05 -3.11
N GLU A 19 -6.43 -12.95 -2.70
CA GLU A 19 -7.53 -13.65 -3.35
C GLU A 19 -8.36 -12.63 -4.13
N THR A 20 -8.59 -12.91 -5.41
CA THR A 20 -9.39 -12.07 -6.28
C THR A 20 -10.74 -12.74 -6.49
N ASP A 21 -11.78 -12.15 -5.92
CA ASP A 21 -13.14 -12.57 -6.22
C ASP A 21 -13.59 -11.88 -7.51
N PHE A 22 -13.71 -12.67 -8.59
CA PHE A 22 -14.12 -12.19 -9.90
C PHE A 22 -15.62 -11.84 -9.98
N GLU A 23 -16.47 -12.40 -9.11
CA GLU A 23 -17.92 -12.09 -9.10
C GLU A 23 -18.21 -10.78 -8.37
N HIS A 24 -17.47 -10.48 -7.30
CA HIS A 24 -17.69 -9.28 -6.47
C HIS A 24 -16.68 -8.16 -6.73
N HIS A 25 -15.78 -8.30 -7.72
CA HIS A 25 -14.71 -7.34 -8.04
C HIS A 25 -13.93 -6.85 -6.81
N THR A 26 -13.72 -7.71 -5.83
CA THR A 26 -13.08 -7.36 -4.56
C THR A 26 -11.75 -8.10 -4.46
N ILE A 27 -10.69 -7.36 -4.11
CA ILE A 27 -9.37 -7.93 -3.81
C ILE A 27 -9.28 -8.07 -2.30
N ILE A 28 -9.20 -9.31 -1.82
CA ILE A 28 -9.05 -9.59 -0.39
C ILE A 28 -7.57 -9.83 -0.12
N HIS A 29 -6.97 -8.92 0.66
CA HIS A 29 -5.62 -9.08 1.19
C HIS A 29 -5.70 -9.89 2.50
N HIS A 30 -5.31 -11.16 2.45
CA HIS A 30 -5.22 -11.99 3.66
C HIS A 30 -3.88 -11.71 4.35
N LEU A 31 -3.91 -10.91 5.41
CA LEU A 31 -2.80 -10.77 6.37
C LEU A 31 -2.78 -12.01 7.28
N LEU A 32 -2.02 -13.03 6.88
CA LEU A 32 -1.93 -14.32 7.58
C LEU A 32 -1.16 -14.25 8.91
N PHE A 33 -0.22 -13.31 9.05
CA PHE A 33 0.51 -13.05 10.29
C PHE A 33 0.89 -11.56 10.34
N ALA A 34 0.38 -10.82 11.32
CA ALA A 34 1.00 -9.57 11.74
C ALA A 34 2.07 -9.93 12.77
N TYR A 35 3.36 -9.86 12.42
CA TYR A 35 4.38 -9.78 13.47
C TYR A 35 4.08 -8.50 14.26
N PRO A 36 4.33 -8.45 15.59
CA PRO A 36 4.14 -7.24 16.39
C PRO A 36 4.87 -6.01 15.82
N ASP A 37 5.89 -6.25 14.98
CA ASP A 37 6.72 -5.25 14.34
C ASP A 37 6.42 -5.05 12.82
N ASP A 38 5.54 -5.87 12.22
CA ASP A 38 5.11 -5.69 10.81
C ASP A 38 3.84 -4.86 10.75
N TYR A 39 4.01 -3.57 10.47
CA TYR A 39 2.89 -2.65 10.27
C TYR A 39 2.62 -2.51 8.77
N THR A 40 1.39 -2.78 8.35
CA THR A 40 0.90 -2.32 7.05
C THR A 40 0.84 -0.80 7.07
N SER A 41 1.88 -0.17 6.54
CA SER A 41 1.97 1.28 6.40
C SER A 41 1.69 1.70 4.97
N CYS A 42 1.48 2.99 4.76
CA CYS A 42 1.16 3.54 3.45
C CYS A 42 2.33 3.54 2.45
N GLY A 43 3.49 2.97 2.79
CA GLY A 43 4.72 3.06 2.01
C GLY A 43 5.59 4.26 2.42
N ALA A 44 6.84 4.27 1.96
CA ALA A 44 7.78 5.36 2.23
C ALA A 44 7.63 6.49 1.21
N TYR A 45 7.89 7.73 1.64
CA TYR A 45 8.07 8.84 0.70
C TYR A 45 9.39 8.65 -0.07
N PRO A 46 9.45 9.02 -1.36
CA PRO A 46 10.70 9.11 -2.09
C PRO A 46 11.69 10.05 -1.38
N ASP A 47 12.98 9.75 -1.46
CA ASP A 47 14.00 10.63 -0.93
C ASP A 47 14.23 11.83 -1.86
N TYR A 48 13.45 12.88 -1.63
CA TYR A 48 13.57 14.15 -2.36
C TYR A 48 14.82 14.96 -2.00
N SER A 49 15.56 14.55 -0.96
CA SER A 49 16.84 15.16 -0.60
C SER A 49 18.02 14.52 -1.31
N SER A 50 17.79 13.39 -2.00
CA SER A 50 18.82 12.69 -2.76
C SER A 50 19.34 13.57 -3.91
N PRO A 51 20.65 13.81 -4.00
CA PRO A 51 21.26 14.53 -5.12
C PRO A 51 21.03 13.86 -6.48
N GLU A 52 20.75 12.55 -6.49
CA GLU A 52 20.61 11.74 -7.70
C GLU A 52 19.21 11.84 -8.33
N TYR A 53 18.21 12.34 -7.60
CA TYR A 53 16.81 12.28 -8.02
C TYR A 53 16.53 13.03 -9.34
N PHE A 54 17.33 14.07 -9.63
CA PHE A 54 17.24 14.84 -10.88
C PHE A 54 18.58 15.03 -11.60
N SER A 55 19.68 14.44 -11.12
CA SER A 55 21.03 14.69 -11.65
C SER A 55 21.12 14.48 -13.16
N ASP A 56 20.57 13.37 -13.65
CA ASP A 56 20.66 12.99 -15.07
C ASP A 56 19.84 13.91 -15.97
N VAL A 57 18.68 14.36 -15.49
CA VAL A 57 17.77 15.24 -16.23
C VAL A 57 18.33 16.66 -16.25
N LEU A 58 18.89 17.13 -15.13
CA LEU A 58 19.55 18.43 -15.04
C LEU A 58 20.80 18.48 -15.91
N ALA A 59 21.61 17.42 -15.95
CA ALA A 59 22.78 17.33 -16.82
C ALA A 59 22.40 17.42 -18.31
N LYS A 60 21.34 16.71 -18.73
CA LYS A 60 20.80 16.80 -20.10
C LYS A 60 20.26 18.19 -20.43
N ALA A 61 19.61 18.84 -19.46
CA ALA A 61 19.10 20.19 -19.64
C ALA A 61 20.26 21.20 -19.79
N GLU A 62 21.34 21.05 -19.03
CA GLU A 62 22.54 21.87 -19.14
C GLU A 62 23.21 21.70 -20.51
N GLU A 63 23.35 20.46 -20.99
CA GLU A 63 23.89 20.17 -22.32
C GLU A 63 23.03 20.78 -23.45
N ALA A 64 21.71 20.66 -23.34
CA ALA A 64 20.77 21.27 -24.27
C ALA A 64 20.87 22.80 -24.29
N ILE A 65 20.97 23.45 -23.12
CA ILE A 65 21.16 24.90 -23.03
C ILE A 65 22.48 25.31 -23.69
N LYS A 66 23.58 24.59 -23.45
CA LYS A 66 24.88 24.85 -24.08
C LYS A 66 24.83 24.76 -25.61
N SER A 67 24.00 23.88 -26.16
CA SER A 67 23.85 23.72 -27.61
C SER A 67 23.12 24.88 -28.32
N LEU A 68 22.42 25.74 -27.58
CA LEU A 68 21.56 26.79 -28.15
C LEU A 68 22.31 28.09 -28.49
N ASP A 69 23.62 28.16 -28.22
CA ASP A 69 24.51 29.30 -28.50
C ASP A 69 23.92 30.65 -28.04
N LEU A 70 23.43 30.67 -26.80
CA LEU A 70 22.73 31.79 -26.18
C LEU A 70 23.72 32.76 -25.52
N ASP A 71 23.32 34.02 -25.36
CA ASP A 71 24.04 34.98 -24.52
C ASP A 71 23.98 34.57 -23.03
N GLU A 72 24.90 35.11 -22.23
CA GLU A 72 25.07 34.75 -20.82
C GLU A 72 23.80 35.04 -20.00
N THR A 73 23.13 36.18 -20.25
CA THR A 73 21.91 36.54 -19.52
C THR A 73 20.72 35.62 -19.83
N THR A 74 20.58 35.23 -21.09
CA THR A 74 19.54 34.27 -21.49
C THR A 74 19.84 32.86 -20.97
N THR A 75 21.11 32.47 -20.93
CA THR A 75 21.57 31.18 -20.38
C THR A 75 21.26 31.03 -18.89
N GLU A 76 21.51 32.09 -18.10
CA GLU A 76 21.15 32.13 -16.69
C GLU A 76 19.64 31.99 -16.48
N GLY A 77 18.84 32.72 -17.25
CA GLY A 77 17.37 32.64 -17.19
C GLY A 77 16.82 31.24 -17.50
N PHE A 78 17.36 30.56 -18.52
CA PHE A 78 16.99 29.17 -18.80
C PHE A 78 17.41 28.22 -17.67
N THR A 79 18.59 28.42 -17.10
CA THR A 79 19.08 27.61 -15.98
C THR A 79 18.17 27.74 -14.76
N GLU A 80 17.72 28.95 -14.43
CA GLU A 80 16.73 29.18 -13.37
C GLU A 80 15.39 28.54 -13.67
N MET A 81 14.89 28.66 -14.91
CA MET A 81 13.64 28.00 -15.31
C MET A 81 13.72 26.48 -15.15
N VAL A 82 14.84 25.86 -15.54
CA VAL A 82 15.05 24.41 -15.36
C VAL A 82 15.01 24.03 -13.88
N LYS A 83 15.67 24.79 -13.00
CA LYS A 83 15.62 24.56 -11.54
C LYS A 83 14.20 24.70 -10.99
N LEU A 84 13.48 25.75 -11.35
CA LEU A 84 12.09 25.95 -10.94
C LEU A 84 11.20 24.79 -11.42
N LYS A 85 11.45 24.27 -12.62
CA LYS A 85 10.68 23.14 -13.16
C LYS A 85 11.00 21.82 -12.45
N ALA A 86 12.25 21.60 -12.07
CA ALA A 86 12.62 20.48 -11.21
C ALA A 86 11.91 20.55 -9.85
N TYR A 87 11.89 21.73 -9.20
CA TYR A 87 11.15 21.92 -7.94
C TYR A 87 9.65 21.71 -8.10
N GLN A 88 9.04 22.17 -9.20
CA GLN A 88 7.64 21.91 -9.47
C GLN A 88 7.36 20.41 -9.60
N SER A 89 8.18 19.67 -10.34
CA SER A 89 8.04 18.23 -10.50
C SER A 89 8.19 17.48 -9.17
N MET A 90 9.13 17.91 -8.33
CA MET A 90 9.32 17.38 -6.97
C MET A 90 8.06 17.55 -6.11
N LEU A 91 7.47 18.76 -6.13
CA LEU A 91 6.24 19.04 -5.40
C LEU A 91 5.06 18.22 -5.94
N SER A 92 4.92 18.08 -7.26
CA SER A 92 3.87 17.24 -7.86
C SER A 92 4.00 15.79 -7.41
N SER A 93 5.21 15.22 -7.47
CA SER A 93 5.47 13.86 -6.98
C SER A 93 5.10 13.71 -5.50
N LEU A 94 5.48 14.66 -4.65
CA LEU A 94 5.14 14.62 -3.23
C LEU A 94 3.62 14.62 -2.99
N VAL A 95 2.88 15.43 -3.74
CA VAL A 95 1.42 15.48 -3.66
C VAL A 95 0.79 14.17 -4.11
N GLU A 96 1.26 13.59 -5.22
CA GLU A 96 0.80 12.29 -5.71
C GLU A 96 1.06 11.17 -4.70
N THR A 97 2.27 11.11 -4.13
CA THR A 97 2.61 10.14 -3.08
C THR A 97 1.70 10.32 -1.87
N ARG A 98 1.47 11.56 -1.41
CA ARG A 98 0.57 11.83 -0.29
C ARG A 98 -0.86 11.37 -0.57
N GLN A 99 -1.39 11.65 -1.76
CA GLN A 99 -2.74 11.22 -2.15
C GLN A 99 -2.85 9.70 -2.21
N SER A 100 -1.83 9.04 -2.77
CA SER A 100 -1.75 7.57 -2.80
C SER A 100 -1.74 6.99 -1.39
N HIS A 101 -0.90 7.52 -0.50
CA HIS A 101 -0.83 7.11 0.90
C HIS A 101 -2.16 7.30 1.62
N HIS A 102 -2.82 8.45 1.40
CA HIS A 102 -4.13 8.71 2.00
C HIS A 102 -5.18 7.68 1.57
N ARG A 103 -5.21 7.33 0.29
CA ARG A 103 -6.09 6.27 -0.23
C ARG A 103 -5.80 4.93 0.43
N THR A 104 -4.52 4.54 0.53
CA THR A 104 -4.12 3.29 1.19
C THR A 104 -4.53 3.28 2.67
N ALA A 105 -4.35 4.39 3.40
CA ALA A 105 -4.78 4.50 4.79
C ALA A 105 -6.30 4.29 4.96
N LEU A 106 -7.10 4.83 4.04
CA LEU A 106 -8.55 4.65 4.07
C LEU A 106 -8.96 3.18 3.83
N ASN A 107 -8.30 2.51 2.89
CA ASN A 107 -8.54 1.09 2.63
C ASN A 107 -8.18 0.23 3.85
N LEU A 108 -6.97 0.42 4.41
CA LEU A 108 -6.53 -0.28 5.62
C LEU A 108 -7.49 -0.06 6.79
N ARG A 109 -8.01 1.16 6.95
CA ARG A 109 -9.03 1.44 7.98
C ARG A 109 -10.32 0.67 7.73
N SER A 110 -10.77 0.60 6.48
CA SER A 110 -11.98 -0.15 6.11
C SER A 110 -11.81 -1.64 6.40
N ASP A 111 -10.68 -2.22 6.01
CA ASP A 111 -10.38 -3.63 6.25
C ASP A 111 -10.31 -3.95 7.75
N LEU A 112 -9.67 -3.08 8.53
CA LEU A 112 -9.61 -3.23 9.98
C LEU A 112 -11.01 -3.22 10.62
N LEU A 113 -11.88 -2.30 10.21
CA LEU A 113 -13.25 -2.24 10.73
C LEU A 113 -14.03 -3.51 10.41
N LEU A 114 -13.91 -4.01 9.18
CA LEU A 114 -14.54 -5.26 8.76
C LEU A 114 -14.03 -6.46 9.59
N GLN A 115 -12.71 -6.53 9.82
CA GLN A 115 -12.11 -7.58 10.65
C GLN A 115 -12.62 -7.51 12.10
N ILE A 116 -12.69 -6.31 12.68
CA ILE A 116 -13.23 -6.11 14.03
C ILE A 116 -14.67 -6.61 14.13
N ASP A 117 -15.51 -6.29 13.14
CA ASP A 117 -16.91 -6.71 13.14
C ASP A 117 -17.03 -8.23 12.98
N ASN A 118 -16.22 -8.85 12.13
CA ASN A 118 -16.15 -10.30 11.99
C ASN A 118 -15.70 -10.99 13.28
N LEU A 119 -14.71 -10.42 13.98
CA LEU A 119 -14.23 -10.94 15.26
C LEU A 119 -15.30 -10.86 16.34
N LYS A 120 -16.01 -9.73 16.46
CA LYS A 120 -17.14 -9.58 17.39
C LYS A 120 -18.26 -10.58 17.10
N SER A 121 -18.60 -10.79 15.83
CA SER A 121 -19.60 -11.78 15.44
C SER A 121 -19.16 -13.20 15.81
N SER A 122 -17.87 -13.52 15.62
CA SER A 122 -17.31 -14.83 15.97
C SER A 122 -17.28 -15.04 17.48
N GLU A 123 -16.90 -14.02 18.25
CA GLU A 123 -16.94 -14.01 19.71
C GLU A 123 -18.35 -14.28 20.24
N ALA A 124 -19.37 -13.60 19.70
CA ALA A 124 -20.76 -13.83 20.08
C ALA A 124 -21.21 -15.27 19.79
N MET A 125 -20.80 -15.84 18.65
CA MET A 125 -21.12 -17.22 18.30
C MET A 125 -20.46 -18.22 19.26
N ILE A 126 -19.17 -18.03 19.55
CA ILE A 126 -18.41 -18.86 20.50
C ILE A 126 -19.03 -18.78 21.89
N GLN A 127 -19.43 -17.59 22.35
CA GLN A 127 -20.09 -17.43 23.64
C GLN A 127 -21.41 -18.19 23.70
N HIS A 128 -22.23 -18.12 22.65
CA HIS A 128 -23.48 -18.89 22.57
C HIS A 128 -23.24 -20.41 22.61
N GLU A 129 -22.19 -20.90 21.92
CA GLU A 129 -21.81 -22.32 21.98
C GLU A 129 -21.33 -22.73 23.38
N LEU A 130 -20.54 -21.88 24.04
CA LEU A 130 -20.09 -22.11 25.42
C LEU A 130 -21.28 -22.21 26.38
N ASP A 131 -22.23 -21.27 26.31
CA ASP A 131 -23.43 -21.27 27.15
C ASP A 131 -24.25 -22.56 26.96
N ALA A 132 -24.38 -23.03 25.71
CA ALA A 132 -25.08 -24.27 25.39
C ALA A 132 -24.35 -25.51 25.97
N VAL A 133 -23.02 -25.55 25.90
CA VAL A 133 -22.20 -26.62 26.50
C VAL A 133 -22.30 -26.59 28.03
N GLU A 134 -22.23 -25.42 28.65
CA GLU A 134 -22.40 -25.28 30.10
C GLU A 134 -23.78 -25.76 30.57
N ALA A 135 -24.84 -25.42 29.83
CA ALA A 135 -26.18 -25.92 30.12
C ALA A 135 -26.27 -27.45 30.01
N ALA A 136 -25.60 -28.06 29.02
CA ALA A 136 -25.54 -29.51 28.89
C ALA A 136 -24.76 -30.17 30.05
N ILE A 137 -23.63 -29.58 30.46
CA ILE A 137 -22.85 -30.04 31.62
C ILE A 137 -23.69 -29.96 32.89
N ALA A 138 -24.43 -28.88 33.10
CA ALA A 138 -25.29 -28.71 34.27
C ALA A 138 -26.38 -29.80 34.34
N ARG A 139 -26.99 -30.14 33.20
CA ARG A 139 -27.98 -31.24 33.11
C ARG A 139 -27.41 -32.61 33.43
N LEU A 140 -26.15 -32.87 33.07
CA LEU A 140 -25.48 -34.15 33.35
C LEU A 140 -24.99 -34.27 34.80
N LYS A 141 -24.84 -33.15 35.51
CA LYS A 141 -24.47 -33.11 36.93
C LYS A 141 -25.67 -33.22 37.88
N ALA A 142 -26.88 -33.00 37.38
CA ALA A 142 -28.15 -33.15 38.11
C ALA A 142 -28.60 -34.62 38.10
#